data_AF-A0A381I629-F1
#
_entry.id   AF-A0A381I629-F1
#
_cell.length_a   1.000
_cell.length_b   1.000
_cell.length_c   1.000
_cell.angle_alpha   90.00
_cell.angle_beta   90.00
_cell.angle_gamma   90.00
#
_symmetry.space_group_name_H-M   'P 1'
#
loop_
_entity.id
_entity.type
_entity.pdbx_description
1 polymer ?
#
loop_
_entity_poly.entity_id
_entity_poly.type
_entity_poly.pdbx_seq_one_letter_code
_entity_poly.pdbx_strand_id
1 'polypeptide(L)'
;MQRRLTEAGVRPISNIVDITNFVMLELGQPLHAFDINQVETGRIVVRNAKDGEKLVTLDDVERTLDKDMLVITNGEKSLGLAGVMGGG
;
A
#
# COMPACT_ATOMS: atom_id res chain seq x y z
N MET A 1 -14.76 0.80 -16.52
CA MET A 1 -14.06 0.97 -15.22
C MET A 1 -13.92 2.43 -14.85
N GLN A 2 -13.15 3.25 -15.58
CA GLN A 2 -12.90 4.67 -15.23
C GLN A 2 -14.17 5.48 -14.92
N ARG A 3 -15.20 5.42 -15.78
CA ARG A 3 -16.49 6.09 -15.50
C ARG A 3 -17.10 5.70 -14.15
N ARG A 4 -17.09 4.41 -13.80
CA ARG A 4 -17.63 3.91 -12.52
C ARG A 4 -16.80 4.42 -11.33
N LEU A 5 -15.48 4.51 -11.48
CA LEU A 5 -14.60 5.09 -10.46
C LEU A 5 -14.91 6.58 -10.26
N THR A 6 -15.00 7.35 -11.35
CA THR A 6 -15.31 8.78 -11.28
C THR A 6 -16.69 9.04 -10.66
N GLU A 7 -17.72 8.26 -11.04
CA GLU A 7 -19.07 8.33 -10.45
C GLU A 7 -19.08 8.00 -8.95
N ALA A 8 -18.13 7.16 -8.49
CA ALA A 8 -17.92 6.85 -7.08
C ALA A 8 -16.97 7.83 -6.35
N GLY A 9 -16.57 8.94 -7.00
CA GLY A 9 -15.69 9.95 -6.41
C GLY A 9 -14.20 9.58 -6.37
N VAL A 10 -13.79 8.52 -7.07
CA VAL A 10 -12.38 8.08 -7.17
C VAL A 10 -11.79 8.55 -8.50
N ARG A 11 -10.68 9.31 -8.43
CA ARG A 11 -9.94 9.74 -9.62
C ARG A 11 -9.19 8.56 -10.25
N PRO A 12 -9.40 8.24 -11.54
CA PRO A 12 -8.59 7.25 -12.24
C PRO A 12 -7.11 7.64 -12.33
N ILE A 13 -6.20 6.67 -12.22
CA ILE A 13 -4.74 6.87 -12.19
C ILE A 13 -4.06 6.02 -13.26
N SER A 14 -4.20 4.69 -13.19
CA SER A 14 -3.61 3.74 -14.13
C SER A 14 -4.42 2.45 -14.11
N ASN A 15 -4.28 1.59 -15.12
CA ASN A 15 -5.01 0.32 -15.16
C ASN A 15 -4.83 -0.55 -13.89
N ILE A 16 -3.62 -0.62 -13.33
CA ILE A 16 -3.30 -1.42 -12.13
C ILE A 16 -3.88 -0.78 -10.86
N VAL A 17 -3.79 0.55 -10.71
CA VAL A 17 -4.35 1.25 -9.54
C VAL A 17 -5.88 1.30 -9.61
N ASP A 18 -6.43 1.45 -10.81
CA ASP A 18 -7.85 1.55 -11.04
C ASP A 18 -8.55 0.20 -10.77
N ILE A 19 -7.92 -0.93 -11.09
CA ILE A 19 -8.53 -2.24 -10.84
C ILE A 19 -8.60 -2.56 -9.35
N THR A 20 -7.59 -2.20 -8.55
CA THR A 20 -7.64 -2.39 -7.09
C THR A 20 -8.73 -1.53 -6.45
N ASN A 21 -8.85 -0.27 -6.88
CA ASN A 21 -9.93 0.62 -6.44
C ASN A 21 -11.32 0.12 -6.89
N PHE A 22 -11.42 -0.40 -8.11
CA PHE A 22 -12.68 -0.89 -8.66
C PHE A 22 -13.18 -2.11 -7.88
N VAL A 23 -12.32 -3.09 -7.61
CA VAL A 23 -12.66 -4.28 -6.81
C VAL A 23 -13.02 -3.89 -5.37
N MET A 24 -12.30 -2.93 -4.78
CA MET A 24 -12.63 -2.40 -3.46
C MET A 24 -14.04 -1.83 -3.41
N LEU A 25 -14.45 -1.05 -4.42
CA LEU A 25 -15.80 -0.49 -4.48
C LEU A 25 -16.87 -1.55 -4.81
N GLU A 26 -16.53 -2.55 -5.61
CA GLU A 26 -17.47 -3.59 -6.05
C GLU A 26 -17.72 -4.65 -4.96
N LEU A 27 -16.69 -5.04 -4.21
CA LEU A 27 -16.74 -6.15 -3.24
C LEU A 27 -16.52 -5.72 -1.78
N GLY A 28 -16.19 -4.45 -1.53
CA GLY A 28 -15.87 -3.96 -0.19
C GLY A 28 -14.52 -4.45 0.35
N GLN A 29 -13.67 -5.07 -0.48
CA GLN A 29 -12.38 -5.62 -0.08
C GLN A 29 -11.23 -4.72 -0.59
N PRO A 30 -10.49 -4.03 0.29
CA PRO A 30 -9.31 -3.28 -0.09
C PRO A 30 -8.23 -4.20 -0.65
N LEU A 31 -7.60 -3.77 -1.75
CA LEU A 31 -6.48 -4.45 -2.39
C LEU A 31 -5.31 -3.47 -2.55
N HIS A 32 -4.09 -4.00 -2.53
CA HIS A 32 -2.88 -3.25 -2.78
C HIS A 32 -2.01 -4.00 -3.78
N ALA A 33 -1.40 -3.27 -4.71
CA ALA A 33 -0.50 -3.83 -5.71
C ALA A 33 0.94 -3.41 -5.40
N PHE A 34 1.84 -4.38 -5.31
CA PHE A 34 3.28 -4.14 -5.15
C PHE A 34 3.99 -4.45 -6.46
N ASP A 35 4.98 -3.63 -6.83
CA ASP A 35 5.91 -3.99 -7.91
C ASP A 35 6.81 -5.13 -7.42
N ILE A 36 6.68 -6.29 -8.05
CA ILE A 36 7.41 -7.50 -7.67
C ILE A 36 8.93 -7.30 -7.73
N ASN A 37 9.42 -6.40 -8.59
CA ASN A 37 10.85 -6.12 -8.70
C ASN A 37 11.38 -5.36 -7.47
N GLN A 38 10.51 -4.66 -6.74
CA GLN A 38 10.85 -4.01 -5.47
C GLN A 38 10.76 -4.96 -4.27
N VAL A 39 10.17 -6.15 -4.45
CA VAL A 39 10.14 -7.22 -3.44
C VAL A 39 11.40 -8.09 -3.60
N GLU A 40 12.58 -7.46 -3.43
CA GLU A 40 13.91 -8.03 -3.73
C GLU A 40 14.16 -9.42 -3.09
N THR A 41 13.63 -9.67 -1.90
CA THR A 41 13.78 -10.94 -1.18
C THR A 41 12.83 -12.04 -1.64
N GLY A 42 11.84 -11.71 -2.48
CA GLY A 42 10.76 -12.61 -2.91
C GLY A 42 9.78 -12.98 -1.78
N ARG A 43 9.78 -12.25 -0.66
CA ARG A 43 8.91 -12.52 0.50
C ARG A 43 8.09 -11.30 0.83
N ILE A 44 6.85 -11.54 1.27
CA ILE A 44 6.00 -10.55 1.92
C ILE A 44 5.76 -11.02 3.34
N VAL A 45 6.14 -10.18 4.30
CA VAL A 45 6.00 -10.44 5.73
C VAL A 45 5.22 -9.27 6.34
N VAL A 46 4.28 -9.60 7.20
CA VAL A 46 3.58 -8.61 8.03
C VAL A 46 4.14 -8.71 9.44
N ARG A 47 4.57 -7.58 10.00
CA ARG A 47 5.05 -7.48 11.37
C ARG A 47 4.71 -6.13 11.97
N ASN A 48 4.80 -6.04 13.28
CA ASN A 48 4.90 -4.75 13.96
C ASN A 48 6.14 -3.98 13.48
N ALA A 49 5.99 -2.66 13.38
CA ALA A 49 7.10 -1.75 13.16
C ALA A 49 8.09 -1.83 14.33
N LYS A 50 9.34 -1.44 14.08
CA LYS A 50 10.26 -1.12 15.17
C LYS A 50 9.93 0.29 15.66
N ASP A 51 10.09 0.53 16.95
CA ASP A 51 9.87 1.86 17.50
C ASP A 51 10.83 2.87 16.85
N GLY A 52 10.29 3.95 16.29
CA GLY A 52 11.05 4.93 15.54
C GLY A 52 11.42 4.52 14.10
N GLU A 53 10.90 3.40 13.59
CA GLU A 53 11.14 2.96 12.20
C GLU A 53 10.69 4.04 11.20
N LYS A 54 11.48 4.27 10.15
CA LYS A 54 11.17 5.26 9.12
C LYS A 54 10.58 4.58 7.89
N LEU A 55 9.52 5.18 7.36
CA LEU A 55 8.89 4.77 6.11
C LEU A 55 8.49 6.01 5.32
N VAL A 56 8.94 6.10 4.08
CA VAL A 56 8.41 7.08 3.12
C VAL A 56 7.16 6.47 2.47
N THR A 57 6.06 7.20 2.51
CA THR A 57 4.79 6.78 1.89
C THR A 57 4.63 7.35 0.49
N LEU A 58 3.68 6.81 -0.28
CA LEU A 58 3.42 7.20 -1.69
C LEU A 58 3.10 8.70 -1.92
N ASP A 59 2.89 9.47 -0.85
CA ASP A 59 2.74 10.93 -0.86
C ASP A 59 4.10 11.66 -0.66
N ASP A 60 5.23 10.95 -0.76
CA ASP A 60 6.60 11.43 -0.56
C ASP A 60 6.88 11.98 0.86
N VAL A 61 6.07 11.57 1.85
CA VAL A 61 6.24 11.98 3.25
C VAL A 61 6.95 10.89 4.05
N GLU A 62 8.06 11.24 4.70
CA GLU A 62 8.69 10.36 5.69
C GLU A 62 7.88 10.34 6.99
N ARG A 63 7.49 9.13 7.42
CA ARG A 63 6.76 8.87 8.65
C ARG A 63 7.66 8.14 9.63
N THR A 64 7.55 8.52 10.90
CA THR A 64 8.17 7.80 12.02
C THR A 64 7.10 6.90 12.64
N LEU A 65 7.35 5.60 12.65
CA LEU A 65 6.39 4.60 13.05
C LEU A 65 6.57 4.23 14.52
N ASP A 66 5.46 3.99 15.19
CA ASP A 66 5.41 3.41 16.52
C ASP A 66 5.36 1.87 16.41
N LYS A 67 5.91 1.16 17.40
CA LYS A 67 5.91 -0.30 17.50
C LYS A 67 4.54 -0.97 17.35
N ASP A 68 3.45 -0.29 17.69
CA ASP A 68 2.10 -0.84 17.61
C ASP A 68 1.52 -0.78 16.18
N MET A 69 2.19 -0.07 15.27
CA MET A 69 1.84 -0.03 13.85
C MET A 69 2.25 -1.31 13.13
N LEU A 70 1.42 -1.78 12.19
CA LEU A 70 1.76 -2.92 11.32
C LEU A 70 2.36 -2.45 10.00
N VAL A 71 3.47 -3.06 9.61
CA VAL A 71 4.13 -2.83 8.32
C VAL A 71 4.10 -4.08 7.46
N ILE A 72 3.97 -3.85 6.16
CA ILE A 72 4.26 -4.85 5.13
C ILE A 72 5.73 -4.67 4.76
N THR A 73 6.53 -5.72 4.82
CA THR A 73 7.97 -5.68 4.56
C THR A 73 8.42 -6.88 3.74
N ASN A 74 9.52 -6.75 3.02
CA ASN A 74 10.19 -7.88 2.39
C ASN A 74 11.16 -8.61 3.35
N GLY A 75 11.22 -8.19 4.62
CA GLY A 75 12.14 -8.70 5.65
C GLY A 75 13.37 -7.81 5.84
N GLU A 76 13.72 -7.00 4.84
CA GLU A 76 14.85 -6.05 4.89
C GLU A 76 14.38 -4.60 4.89
N LYS A 77 13.40 -4.28 4.04
CA LYS A 77 12.83 -2.93 3.87
C LYS A 77 11.32 -2.98 4.06
N SER A 78 10.77 -1.92 4.65
CA SER A 78 9.33 -1.74 4.76
C SER A 78 8.77 -1.23 3.43
N LEU A 79 7.73 -1.91 2.94
CA LEU A 79 7.08 -1.67 1.65
C LEU A 79 5.79 -0.85 1.81
N GLY A 80 5.27 -0.68 3.03
CA GLY A 80 4.07 0.09 3.28
C GLY A 80 3.50 -0.11 4.69
N LEU A 81 2.58 0.78 5.06
CA LEU A 81 1.82 0.73 6.30
C LEU A 81 0.55 -0.10 6.07
N ALA A 82 0.44 -1.23 6.79
CA ALA A 82 -0.56 -2.25 6.49
C ALA A 82 -1.99 -1.70 6.63
N GLY A 83 -2.76 -1.76 5.54
CA GLY A 83 -4.15 -1.31 5.51
C GLY A 83 -4.35 0.21 5.48
N VAL A 84 -3.27 1.01 5.45
CA VAL A 84 -3.34 2.46 5.46
C VAL A 84 -2.81 3.06 4.17
N MET A 85 -1.53 2.82 3.84
CA MET A 85 -0.89 3.43 2.66
C MET A 85 0.34 2.62 2.22
N GLY A 86 0.56 2.55 0.91
CA GLY A 86 1.78 1.98 0.34
C GLY A 86 3.02 2.81 0.69
N GLY A 87 4.18 2.17 0.68
CA GLY A 87 5.49 2.81 0.77
C GLY A 87 6.12 3.01 -0.60
N GLY A 88 7.10 3.91 -0.67
CA GLY A 88 7.88 4.23 -1.87
C GLY A 88 9.20 4.88 -1.49
#